data_AF-A0AAD5D8D5-F1
#
_entry.id   AF-A0AAD5D8D5-F1
#
_cell.length_a   1.000
_cell.length_b   1.000
_cell.length_c   1.000
_cell.angle_alpha   90.00
_cell.angle_beta   90.00
_cell.angle_gamma   90.00
#
_symmetry.space_group_name_H-M   'P 1'
#
loop_
_entity.id
_entity.type
_entity.pdbx_description
1 polymer ?
#
loop_
_entity_poly.entity_id
_entity_poly.type
_entity_poly.pdbx_seq_one_letter_code
_entity_poly.pdbx_strand_id
1 'polypeptide(L)'
;QTPFTELCNLFTDDGYESRESLIRVLSQAQETLERYLTRSQSTLDAQTYTPLIDCLELYVDVINHLNLSTTHMNIPLDVEKWVQATMLNHSACLNGFNYSNFSKLLVDLLAKNKHVASNVYTTHNHRLVQLAKGGSTKANLVVAQDGFGDFNTITEAIKALEKKRIGTHRFVIYVKAGIYKENIIIKQSMVNLMLIGDGIDATIITNNKNVYEGISTYDTATVQVWGSGFVAIGITFENTAGPKKQQAIALLSASNLSVFYKCSFKGYQDTLCLLEHRQFYRECDIYGTIDFIFGDASAILQKCNIYVRKPLHGQQNTITAQGRTNSSSNTGFVIHNSRVIPTPELHLTKGSVMTFLGRPWKYYSRVVYVKCYFDTLINHAGWLPYPGNYAFDKLYYAEYMNKGKGANTSGRVTWHGYHVLTTGKEAEQFSVRNFLHGELWIPHTRVPYVSHI
;
A
#
# COMPACT_ATOMS: atom_id res chain seq x y z
N GLN A 1 -7.26 29.71 -33.52
CA GLN A 1 -6.19 29.08 -34.32
C GLN A 1 -5.13 28.62 -33.34
N THR A 2 -5.03 27.31 -33.11
CA THR A 2 -4.03 26.71 -32.23
C THR A 2 -2.70 26.54 -32.98
N PRO A 3 -1.55 26.78 -32.35
CA PRO A 3 -0.25 26.86 -33.04
C PRO A 3 0.35 25.50 -33.46
N PHE A 4 -0.39 24.40 -33.32
CA PHE A 4 0.11 23.03 -33.56
C PHE A 4 -0.88 22.19 -34.37
N THR A 5 -1.23 22.69 -35.56
CA THR A 5 -2.22 22.06 -36.44
C THR A 5 -1.81 20.65 -36.88
N GLU A 6 -0.52 20.38 -37.02
CA GLU A 6 0.01 19.05 -37.41
C GLU A 6 -0.12 17.99 -36.29
N LEU A 7 0.00 18.40 -35.02
CA LEU A 7 -0.29 17.53 -33.86
C LEU A 7 -1.78 17.25 -33.77
N CYS A 8 -2.62 18.29 -33.90
CA CYS A 8 -4.07 18.11 -34.00
C CYS A 8 -4.42 17.12 -35.12
N ASN A 9 -3.82 17.25 -36.31
CA ASN A 9 -4.06 16.36 -37.45
C ASN A 9 -3.62 14.91 -37.20
N LEU A 10 -2.54 14.68 -36.45
CA LEU A 10 -2.12 13.33 -36.00
C LEU A 10 -3.08 12.68 -35.00
N PHE A 11 -3.89 13.50 -34.30
CA PHE A 11 -4.85 13.07 -33.29
C PHE A 11 -6.32 13.14 -33.77
N THR A 12 -6.62 13.73 -34.93
CA THR A 12 -8.01 13.93 -35.42
C THR A 12 -8.48 12.92 -36.45
N ASP A 13 -7.64 11.98 -36.91
CA ASP A 13 -8.05 11.00 -37.93
C ASP A 13 -9.02 9.91 -37.42
N ASP A 14 -9.21 9.79 -36.10
CA ASP A 14 -10.26 8.96 -35.52
C ASP A 14 -11.05 9.76 -34.46
N GLY A 15 -12.07 10.49 -34.93
CA GLY A 15 -13.12 11.20 -34.17
C GLY A 15 -12.99 11.23 -32.64
N TYR A 16 -12.59 12.39 -32.10
CA TYR A 16 -12.69 12.69 -30.67
C TYR A 16 -14.15 12.89 -30.27
N GLU A 17 -14.83 11.79 -29.93
CA GLU A 17 -16.08 11.86 -29.16
C GLU A 17 -16.11 10.86 -27.99
N SER A 18 -15.02 10.15 -27.70
CA SER A 18 -15.03 9.15 -26.61
C SER A 18 -13.83 9.22 -25.66
N ARG A 19 -14.16 9.14 -24.36
CA ARG A 19 -13.26 8.96 -23.21
C ARG A 19 -12.18 7.91 -23.44
N GLU A 20 -12.55 6.81 -24.10
CA GLU A 20 -11.67 5.67 -24.35
C GLU A 20 -10.54 6.00 -25.33
N SER A 21 -10.81 6.85 -26.32
CA SER A 21 -9.77 7.37 -27.21
C SER A 21 -8.78 8.27 -26.47
N LEU A 22 -9.24 9.12 -25.56
CA LEU A 22 -8.38 9.97 -24.72
C LEU A 22 -7.47 9.16 -23.80
N ILE A 23 -8.02 8.17 -23.08
CA ILE A 23 -7.24 7.30 -22.19
C ILE A 23 -6.13 6.58 -22.97
N ARG A 24 -6.48 6.00 -24.12
CA ARG A 24 -5.52 5.29 -24.99
C ARG A 24 -4.36 6.20 -25.43
N VAL A 25 -4.67 7.41 -25.86
CA VAL A 25 -3.66 8.38 -26.32
C VAL A 25 -2.76 8.83 -25.16
N LEU A 26 -3.34 9.15 -24.01
CA LEU A 26 -2.58 9.59 -22.84
C LEU A 26 -1.71 8.46 -22.28
N SER A 27 -2.21 7.23 -22.23
CA SER A 27 -1.40 6.07 -21.81
C SER A 27 -0.21 5.83 -22.74
N GLN A 28 -0.39 6.04 -24.04
CA GLN A 28 0.71 5.95 -25.00
C GLN A 28 1.75 7.06 -24.82
N ALA A 29 1.30 8.28 -24.53
CA ALA A 29 2.18 9.40 -24.21
C ALA A 29 2.97 9.17 -22.91
N GLN A 30 2.29 8.69 -21.86
CA GLN A 30 2.88 8.31 -20.58
C GLN A 30 4.00 7.27 -20.77
N GLU A 31 3.71 6.14 -21.41
CA GLU A 31 4.69 5.06 -21.60
C GLU A 31 5.90 5.52 -22.42
N THR A 32 5.67 6.35 -23.43
CA THR A 32 6.73 6.91 -24.26
C THR A 32 7.65 7.82 -23.44
N LEU A 33 7.07 8.66 -22.58
CA LEU A 33 7.78 9.59 -21.72
C LEU A 33 8.57 8.87 -20.62
N GLU A 34 7.98 7.85 -19.98
CA GLU A 34 8.65 6.99 -19.00
C GLU A 34 9.89 6.31 -19.59
N ARG A 35 9.76 5.75 -20.79
CA ARG A 35 10.88 5.10 -21.49
C ARG A 35 11.97 6.09 -21.84
N TYR A 36 11.62 7.30 -22.26
CA TYR A 36 12.57 8.36 -22.58
C TYR A 36 13.33 8.83 -21.34
N LEU A 37 12.62 9.10 -20.24
CA LEU A 37 13.20 9.48 -18.96
C LEU A 37 14.14 8.41 -18.40
N THR A 38 13.73 7.14 -18.49
CA THR A 38 14.55 6.00 -18.02
C THR A 38 15.84 5.85 -18.83
N ARG A 39 15.79 6.10 -20.15
CA ARG A 39 16.97 5.99 -21.03
C ARG A 39 17.90 7.20 -20.98
N SER A 40 17.36 8.38 -20.66
CA SER A 40 18.07 9.66 -20.79
C SER A 40 18.37 10.33 -19.44
N GLN A 41 18.13 9.62 -18.32
CA GLN A 41 18.26 10.14 -16.96
C GLN A 41 19.64 10.73 -16.64
N SER A 42 20.71 10.22 -17.27
CA SER A 42 22.09 10.69 -17.07
C SER A 42 22.51 11.83 -18.00
N THR A 43 21.69 12.18 -19.00
CA THR A 43 22.03 13.14 -20.06
C THR A 43 21.15 14.39 -20.08
N LEU A 44 20.06 14.41 -19.31
CA LEU A 44 19.13 15.54 -19.24
C LEU A 44 19.52 16.51 -18.11
N ASP A 45 19.55 17.80 -18.41
CA ASP A 45 19.69 18.83 -17.39
C ASP A 45 18.41 18.93 -16.53
N ALA A 46 18.55 19.48 -15.32
CA ALA A 46 17.45 19.61 -14.37
C ALA A 46 16.30 20.50 -14.89
N GLN A 47 16.60 21.42 -15.82
CA GLN A 47 15.65 22.34 -16.44
C GLN A 47 14.73 21.62 -17.43
N THR A 48 15.19 20.52 -18.01
CA THR A 48 14.44 19.65 -18.93
C THR A 48 13.83 18.45 -18.21
N TYR A 49 14.54 17.90 -17.22
CA TYR A 49 14.09 16.71 -16.48
C TYR A 49 12.86 16.98 -15.62
N THR A 50 12.80 18.13 -14.93
CA THR A 50 11.71 18.45 -14.00
C THR A 50 10.36 18.59 -14.72
N PRO A 51 10.23 19.38 -15.80
CA PRO A 51 8.96 19.49 -16.52
C PRO A 51 8.50 18.17 -17.17
N LEU A 52 9.42 17.27 -17.54
CA LEU A 52 9.06 15.94 -18.06
C LEU A 52 8.45 15.03 -16.99
N ILE A 53 8.94 15.13 -15.75
CA ILE A 53 8.36 14.41 -14.62
C ILE A 53 6.99 15.00 -14.27
N ASP A 54 6.87 16.32 -14.22
CA ASP A 54 5.58 16.99 -13.97
C ASP A 54 4.53 16.60 -15.03
N CYS A 55 4.91 16.55 -16.31
CA CYS A 55 4.05 16.05 -17.39
C CYS A 55 3.64 14.60 -17.22
N LEU A 56 4.57 13.75 -16.77
CA LEU A 56 4.29 12.34 -16.55
C LEU A 56 3.26 12.16 -15.42
N GLU A 57 3.45 12.87 -14.31
CA GLU A 57 2.53 12.89 -13.17
C GLU A 57 1.15 13.40 -13.60
N LEU A 58 1.08 14.49 -14.37
CA LEU A 58 -0.18 15.03 -14.90
C LEU A 58 -0.91 14.03 -15.81
N TYR A 59 -0.21 13.27 -16.65
CA TYR A 59 -0.84 12.24 -17.48
C TYR A 59 -1.37 11.08 -16.65
N VAL A 60 -0.61 10.63 -15.65
CA VAL A 60 -1.06 9.59 -14.72
C VAL A 60 -2.33 10.03 -14.00
N ASP A 61 -2.35 11.24 -13.44
CA ASP A 61 -3.49 11.78 -12.71
C ASP A 61 -4.73 11.92 -13.60
N VAL A 62 -4.57 12.43 -14.83
CA VAL A 62 -5.69 12.58 -15.76
C VAL A 62 -6.23 11.24 -16.24
N ILE A 63 -5.37 10.26 -16.53
CA ILE A 63 -5.80 8.89 -16.87
C ILE A 63 -6.58 8.29 -15.70
N ASN A 64 -6.11 8.46 -14.46
CA ASN A 64 -6.80 8.00 -13.26
C ASN A 64 -8.18 8.65 -13.13
N HIS A 65 -8.28 9.97 -13.30
CA HIS A 65 -9.55 10.69 -13.22
C HIS A 65 -10.53 10.34 -14.35
N LEU A 66 -10.07 10.16 -15.59
CA LEU A 66 -10.89 9.70 -16.71
C LEU A 66 -11.36 8.25 -16.51
N ASN A 67 -10.56 7.40 -15.88
CA ASN A 67 -11.00 6.05 -15.50
C ASN A 67 -12.07 6.12 -14.40
N LEU A 68 -11.90 6.97 -13.40
CA LEU A 68 -12.86 7.20 -12.30
C LEU A 68 -14.19 7.82 -12.75
N SER A 69 -14.19 8.58 -13.86
CA SER A 69 -15.41 9.19 -14.40
C SER A 69 -16.43 8.17 -14.93
N THR A 70 -16.10 6.88 -14.95
CA THR A 70 -17.01 5.78 -15.31
C THR A 70 -17.61 5.04 -14.13
N THR A 71 -16.98 5.09 -12.97
CA THR A 71 -17.37 4.26 -11.83
C THR A 71 -18.31 4.96 -10.87
N HIS A 72 -18.47 6.30 -10.98
CA HIS A 72 -19.23 7.08 -9.98
C HIS A 72 -20.13 8.22 -10.46
N MET A 73 -20.21 8.60 -11.74
CA MET A 73 -21.03 9.76 -12.15
C MET A 73 -21.78 9.54 -13.47
N ASN A 74 -23.08 9.24 -13.38
CA ASN A 74 -24.02 9.23 -14.52
C ASN A 74 -24.49 10.65 -14.91
N ILE A 75 -23.61 11.66 -14.86
CA ILE A 75 -23.94 13.04 -15.25
C ILE A 75 -23.03 13.44 -16.43
N PRO A 76 -23.56 13.54 -17.67
CA PRO A 76 -22.79 13.88 -18.87
C PRO A 76 -21.98 15.18 -18.76
N LEU A 77 -22.47 16.14 -17.97
CA LEU A 77 -21.84 17.45 -17.76
C LEU A 77 -20.46 17.36 -17.07
N ASP A 78 -20.21 16.32 -16.27
CA ASP A 78 -18.94 16.19 -15.55
C ASP A 78 -17.89 15.42 -16.37
N VAL A 79 -18.31 14.51 -17.26
CA VAL A 79 -17.39 13.87 -18.23
C VAL A 79 -16.82 14.92 -19.18
N GLU A 80 -17.66 15.84 -19.67
CA GLU A 80 -17.22 16.93 -20.54
C GLU A 80 -16.23 17.87 -19.83
N LYS A 81 -16.44 18.20 -18.55
CA LYS A 81 -15.49 18.98 -17.74
C LYS A 81 -14.15 18.26 -17.56
N TRP A 82 -14.16 16.95 -17.33
CA TRP A 82 -12.91 16.18 -17.21
C TRP A 82 -12.17 16.05 -18.54
N VAL A 83 -12.90 15.94 -19.65
CA VAL A 83 -12.34 16.01 -21.01
C VAL A 83 -11.74 17.39 -21.29
N GLN A 84 -12.38 18.48 -20.86
CA GLN A 84 -11.82 19.83 -20.98
C GLN A 84 -10.61 20.05 -20.06
N ALA A 85 -10.65 19.56 -18.82
CA ALA A 85 -9.52 19.58 -17.88
C ALA A 85 -8.32 18.79 -18.40
N THR A 86 -8.57 17.70 -19.13
CA THR A 86 -7.53 16.91 -19.82
C THR A 86 -6.79 17.75 -20.85
N MET A 87 -7.51 18.51 -21.69
CA MET A 87 -6.90 19.39 -22.67
C MET A 87 -6.12 20.54 -22.02
N LEU A 88 -6.62 21.07 -20.91
CA LEU A 88 -5.94 22.12 -20.13
C LEU A 88 -4.66 21.60 -19.44
N ASN A 89 -4.69 20.41 -18.86
CA ASN A 89 -3.53 19.79 -18.21
C ASN A 89 -2.47 19.39 -19.24
N HIS A 90 -2.87 18.90 -20.41
CA HIS A 90 -1.94 18.66 -21.52
C HIS A 90 -1.31 19.97 -22.00
N SER A 91 -2.09 21.05 -22.13
CA SER A 91 -1.58 22.39 -22.46
C SER A 91 -0.61 22.91 -21.38
N ALA A 92 -0.92 22.72 -20.09
CA ALA A 92 -0.07 23.10 -18.97
C ALA A 92 1.26 22.33 -18.97
N CYS A 93 1.21 21.02 -19.23
CA CYS A 93 2.40 20.20 -19.46
C CYS A 93 3.26 20.76 -20.61
N LEU A 94 2.67 21.12 -21.74
CA LEU A 94 3.40 21.70 -22.87
C LEU A 94 3.97 23.10 -22.56
N ASN A 95 3.25 23.91 -21.78
CA ASN A 95 3.68 25.26 -21.37
C ASN A 95 4.86 25.25 -20.38
N GLY A 96 5.10 24.12 -19.70
CA GLY A 96 6.28 23.91 -18.85
C GLY A 96 7.61 23.84 -19.63
N PHE A 97 7.57 23.76 -20.97
CA PHE A 97 8.76 23.71 -21.81
C PHE A 97 8.96 25.02 -22.59
N ASN A 98 10.18 25.57 -22.55
CA ASN A 98 10.53 26.77 -23.30
C ASN A 98 10.89 26.41 -24.77
N TYR A 99 9.89 26.54 -25.66
CA TYR A 99 9.86 26.59 -27.13
C TYR A 99 10.66 25.61 -28.04
N SER A 100 9.90 25.05 -29.00
CA SER A 100 10.21 24.47 -30.32
C SER A 100 10.76 23.04 -30.42
N ASN A 101 11.83 22.69 -29.69
CA ASN A 101 12.47 21.38 -29.89
C ASN A 101 11.71 20.22 -29.24
N PHE A 102 11.01 20.47 -28.13
CA PHE A 102 10.29 19.42 -27.41
C PHE A 102 9.01 18.97 -28.13
N SER A 103 8.25 19.91 -28.70
CA SER A 103 7.06 19.59 -29.50
C SER A 103 7.43 18.68 -30.67
N LYS A 104 8.56 18.95 -31.33
CA LYS A 104 9.09 18.13 -32.42
C LYS A 104 9.60 16.78 -31.94
N LEU A 105 10.32 16.74 -30.81
CA LEU A 105 10.78 15.51 -30.17
C LEU A 105 9.61 14.59 -29.77
N LEU A 106 8.54 15.15 -29.20
CA LEU A 106 7.35 14.40 -28.81
C LEU A 106 6.60 13.87 -30.04
N VAL A 107 6.46 14.67 -31.09
CA VAL A 107 5.88 14.24 -32.38
C VAL A 107 6.73 13.12 -33.01
N ASP A 108 8.05 13.27 -33.04
CA ASP A 108 8.96 12.27 -33.59
C ASP A 108 8.94 10.97 -32.77
N LEU A 109 8.84 11.06 -31.44
CA LEU A 109 8.72 9.91 -30.53
C LEU A 109 7.39 9.17 -30.71
N LEU A 110 6.30 9.90 -30.91
CA LEU A 110 4.97 9.33 -31.15
C LEU A 110 4.87 8.73 -32.56
N ALA A 111 5.42 9.40 -33.58
CA ALA A 111 5.46 8.92 -34.96
C ALA A 111 6.33 7.66 -35.13
N LYS A 112 7.49 7.58 -34.44
CA LYS A 112 8.37 6.40 -34.48
C LYS A 112 7.75 5.14 -33.84
N ASN A 113 6.72 5.28 -33.01
CA ASN A 113 6.08 4.17 -32.31
C ASN A 113 4.74 3.73 -32.93
N LYS A 114 4.35 4.25 -34.12
CA LYS A 114 3.09 3.88 -34.82
C LYS A 114 2.96 2.37 -35.15
N HIS A 115 4.04 1.59 -35.13
CA HIS A 115 4.05 0.20 -35.60
C HIS A 115 4.21 -0.89 -34.52
N VAL A 116 4.15 -0.57 -33.23
CA VAL A 116 4.31 -1.59 -32.17
C VAL A 116 3.01 -1.92 -31.42
N ALA A 117 1.90 -1.24 -31.73
CA ALA A 117 0.63 -1.42 -31.03
C ALA A 117 -0.35 -2.35 -31.77
N SER A 118 0.10 -3.52 -32.20
CA SER A 118 -0.80 -4.67 -32.40
C SER A 118 -0.60 -5.61 -31.22
N ASN A 119 -1.59 -5.65 -30.33
CA ASN A 119 -1.70 -6.47 -29.11
C ASN A 119 -1.21 -5.89 -27.79
N VAL A 120 -1.33 -4.57 -27.57
CA VAL A 120 -1.35 -4.06 -26.19
C VAL A 120 -2.81 -4.00 -25.72
N TYR A 121 -3.33 -5.18 -25.40
CA TYR A 121 -4.35 -5.25 -24.37
C TYR A 121 -3.74 -4.59 -23.13
N THR A 122 -4.31 -3.48 -22.70
CA THR A 122 -4.08 -2.92 -21.37
C THR A 122 -4.37 -4.00 -20.34
N THR A 123 -3.34 -4.73 -19.92
CA THR A 123 -3.39 -5.55 -18.71
C THR A 123 -3.13 -4.64 -17.51
N HIS A 124 -3.96 -3.60 -17.33
CA HIS A 124 -4.49 -3.38 -16.00
C HIS A 124 -5.31 -4.63 -15.71
N ASN A 125 -4.88 -5.38 -14.71
CA ASN A 125 -5.29 -6.74 -14.38
C ASN A 125 -6.82 -6.94 -14.32
N HIS A 126 -7.47 -7.05 -15.49
CA HIS A 126 -8.74 -7.73 -15.69
C HIS A 126 -8.65 -9.19 -15.23
N ARG A 127 -7.45 -9.69 -14.91
CA ARG A 127 -7.21 -10.97 -14.25
C ARG A 127 -7.62 -11.02 -12.77
N LEU A 128 -7.89 -9.89 -12.10
CA LEU A 128 -8.46 -9.86 -10.74
C LEU A 128 -9.96 -9.61 -10.72
N VAL A 129 -10.51 -8.86 -11.69
CA VAL A 129 -11.95 -8.96 -12.01
C VAL A 129 -12.29 -10.35 -12.58
N GLN A 130 -11.33 -11.07 -13.18
CA GLN A 130 -11.42 -12.50 -13.50
C GLN A 130 -10.95 -13.44 -12.38
N LEU A 131 -10.43 -12.98 -11.24
CA LEU A 131 -10.43 -13.81 -10.03
C LEU A 131 -11.80 -13.73 -9.33
N ALA A 132 -12.56 -12.67 -9.61
CA ALA A 132 -14.01 -12.63 -9.38
C ALA A 132 -14.83 -13.34 -10.48
N LYS A 133 -14.35 -13.44 -11.74
CA LYS A 133 -15.09 -14.03 -12.88
C LYS A 133 -14.52 -15.31 -13.52
N GLY A 134 -13.44 -15.90 -13.02
CA GLY A 134 -12.73 -17.07 -13.60
C GLY A 134 -12.37 -18.15 -12.59
N GLY A 135 -12.95 -18.03 -11.40
CA GLY A 135 -13.00 -19.05 -10.36
C GLY A 135 -13.99 -18.60 -9.29
N SER A 136 -15.15 -18.09 -9.72
CA SER A 136 -16.24 -17.51 -8.92
C SER A 136 -16.13 -17.81 -7.42
N THR A 137 -15.46 -16.94 -6.66
CA THR A 137 -15.84 -16.81 -5.25
C THR A 137 -17.11 -15.98 -5.26
N LYS A 138 -18.26 -16.65 -5.40
CA LYS A 138 -19.58 -16.01 -5.37
C LYS A 138 -19.69 -15.26 -4.04
N ALA A 139 -19.90 -13.95 -4.08
CA ALA A 139 -20.16 -13.18 -2.89
C ALA A 139 -21.40 -13.75 -2.17
N ASN A 140 -21.30 -13.96 -0.87
CA ASN A 140 -22.43 -14.36 -0.05
C ASN A 140 -23.31 -13.16 0.31
N LEU A 141 -22.69 -11.99 0.50
CA LEU A 141 -23.34 -10.71 0.71
C LEU A 141 -22.60 -9.61 -0.07
N VAL A 142 -23.34 -8.61 -0.52
CA VAL A 142 -22.83 -7.40 -1.14
C VAL A 142 -23.18 -6.19 -0.28
N VAL A 143 -22.20 -5.34 0.00
CA VAL A 143 -22.37 -4.06 0.69
C VAL A 143 -22.16 -2.95 -0.32
N ALA A 144 -23.11 -2.01 -0.41
CA ALA A 144 -23.02 -0.87 -1.31
C ALA A 144 -23.81 0.33 -0.79
N GLN A 145 -23.19 1.51 -0.69
CA GLN A 145 -23.85 2.72 -0.17
C GLN A 145 -24.87 3.31 -1.15
N ASP A 146 -24.83 2.89 -2.42
CA ASP A 146 -25.73 3.31 -3.50
C ASP A 146 -27.09 2.59 -3.49
N GLY A 147 -27.30 1.65 -2.55
CA GLY A 147 -28.52 0.86 -2.44
C GLY A 147 -28.60 -0.33 -3.39
N PHE A 148 -27.60 -0.57 -4.24
CA PHE A 148 -27.53 -1.70 -5.16
C PHE A 148 -26.78 -2.92 -4.57
N GLY A 149 -26.77 -3.04 -3.24
CA GLY A 149 -26.22 -4.17 -2.47
C GLY A 149 -27.28 -4.79 -1.56
N ASP A 150 -26.92 -5.87 -0.86
CA ASP A 150 -27.79 -6.47 0.17
C ASP A 150 -27.89 -5.58 1.42
N PHE A 151 -26.84 -4.80 1.70
CA PHE A 151 -26.74 -3.89 2.84
C PHE A 151 -26.03 -2.59 2.44
N ASN A 152 -26.32 -1.50 3.15
CA ASN A 152 -25.68 -0.21 2.92
C ASN A 152 -24.40 -0.05 3.76
N THR A 153 -24.29 -0.82 4.85
CA THR A 153 -23.16 -0.78 5.79
C THR A 153 -22.51 -2.15 5.97
N ILE A 154 -21.22 -2.15 6.30
CA ILE A 154 -20.47 -3.37 6.58
C ILE A 154 -20.95 -3.99 7.90
N THR A 155 -21.31 -3.15 8.88
CA THR A 155 -21.86 -3.58 10.17
C THR A 155 -23.14 -4.39 10.01
N GLU A 156 -24.06 -3.97 9.12
CA GLU A 156 -25.30 -4.71 8.85
C GLU A 156 -25.01 -6.08 8.20
N ALA A 157 -24.10 -6.13 7.22
CA ALA A 157 -23.70 -7.39 6.60
C ALA A 157 -23.06 -8.36 7.60
N ILE A 158 -22.25 -7.85 8.54
CA ILE A 158 -21.67 -8.65 9.62
C ILE A 158 -22.73 -9.15 10.60
N LYS A 159 -23.70 -8.31 11.00
CA LYS A 159 -24.83 -8.73 11.83
C LYS A 159 -25.69 -9.79 11.14
N ALA A 160 -25.84 -9.70 9.82
CA ALA A 160 -26.56 -10.70 9.05
C ALA A 160 -25.78 -12.01 8.95
N LEU A 161 -24.46 -11.96 8.77
CA LEU A 161 -23.57 -13.11 8.84
C LEU A 161 -23.76 -13.89 10.15
N GLU A 162 -23.75 -13.19 11.29
CA GLU A 162 -23.92 -13.82 12.62
C GLU A 162 -25.19 -14.68 12.72
N LYS A 163 -26.28 -14.25 12.07
CA LYS A 163 -27.58 -14.94 12.12
C LYS A 163 -27.71 -16.04 11.06
N LYS A 164 -27.14 -15.83 9.87
CA LYS A 164 -27.34 -16.70 8.70
C LYS A 164 -26.30 -17.80 8.57
N ARG A 165 -25.16 -17.69 9.25
CA ARG A 165 -24.04 -18.59 9.03
C ARG A 165 -24.31 -19.98 9.57
N ILE A 166 -24.12 -20.98 8.70
CA ILE A 166 -24.08 -22.39 9.07
C ILE A 166 -22.71 -22.96 8.66
N GLY A 167 -21.98 -23.53 9.62
CA GLY A 167 -20.67 -24.16 9.39
C GLY A 167 -19.50 -23.18 9.24
N THR A 168 -18.35 -23.70 8.79
CA THR A 168 -17.05 -23.02 8.81
C THR A 168 -16.50 -22.70 7.42
N HIS A 169 -17.26 -22.94 6.35
CA HIS A 169 -16.86 -22.59 4.99
C HIS A 169 -16.58 -21.10 4.84
N ARG A 170 -15.76 -20.74 3.84
CA ARG A 170 -15.42 -19.34 3.57
C ARG A 170 -16.68 -18.55 3.23
N PHE A 171 -16.88 -17.46 3.95
CA PHE A 171 -17.97 -16.53 3.72
C PHE A 171 -17.41 -15.24 3.12
N VAL A 172 -17.88 -14.84 1.96
CA VAL A 172 -17.37 -13.68 1.21
C VAL A 172 -18.37 -12.53 1.31
N ILE A 173 -17.92 -11.40 1.84
CA ILE A 173 -18.63 -10.12 1.75
C ILE A 173 -17.88 -9.27 0.73
N TYR A 174 -18.56 -8.91 -0.35
CA TYR A 174 -18.06 -7.97 -1.33
C TYR A 174 -18.52 -6.57 -0.94
N VAL A 175 -17.57 -5.66 -0.76
CA VAL A 175 -17.80 -4.27 -0.33
C VAL A 175 -17.47 -3.39 -1.52
N LYS A 176 -18.48 -2.73 -2.09
CA LYS A 176 -18.26 -1.84 -3.23
C LYS A 176 -17.44 -0.61 -2.85
N ALA A 177 -17.05 0.16 -3.84
CA ALA A 177 -16.40 1.45 -3.69
C ALA A 177 -17.26 2.39 -2.81
N GLY A 178 -16.60 3.11 -1.91
CA GLY A 178 -17.23 3.98 -0.93
C GLY A 178 -16.36 4.23 0.29
N ILE A 179 -16.74 5.23 1.07
CA ILE A 179 -16.13 5.56 2.36
C ILE A 179 -17.09 5.14 3.47
N TYR A 180 -16.71 4.07 4.17
CA TYR A 180 -17.47 3.45 5.24
C TYR A 180 -16.95 3.94 6.59
N LYS A 181 -17.60 4.97 7.13
CA LYS A 181 -17.28 5.51 8.45
C LYS A 181 -17.90 4.65 9.55
N GLU A 182 -17.26 3.52 9.84
CA GLU A 182 -17.77 2.50 10.74
C GLU A 182 -16.70 2.04 11.74
N ASN A 183 -17.11 1.32 12.78
CA ASN A 183 -16.20 0.59 13.65
C ASN A 183 -16.57 -0.88 13.60
N ILE A 184 -15.68 -1.70 13.05
CA ILE A 184 -15.97 -3.08 12.68
C ILE A 184 -15.26 -4.05 13.61
N ILE A 185 -15.99 -5.03 14.14
CA ILE A 185 -15.43 -6.11 14.95
C ILE A 185 -15.80 -7.45 14.31
N ILE A 186 -14.80 -8.15 13.77
CA ILE A 186 -14.92 -9.53 13.31
C ILE A 186 -14.67 -10.44 14.50
N LYS A 187 -15.74 -10.93 15.12
CA LYS A 187 -15.66 -11.75 16.34
C LYS A 187 -14.98 -13.10 16.09
N GLN A 188 -14.49 -13.74 17.16
CA GLN A 188 -13.86 -15.06 17.10
C GLN A 188 -14.74 -16.14 16.43
N SER A 189 -16.07 -16.05 16.61
CA SER A 189 -17.04 -16.95 15.96
C SER A 189 -17.11 -16.80 14.43
N MET A 190 -16.57 -15.71 13.87
CA MET A 190 -16.61 -15.40 12.43
C MET A 190 -15.37 -15.93 11.71
N VAL A 191 -15.13 -17.25 11.76
CA VAL A 191 -13.99 -17.90 11.10
C VAL A 191 -14.07 -17.79 9.57
N ASN A 192 -12.97 -17.85 8.83
CA ASN A 192 -12.95 -17.86 7.35
C ASN A 192 -13.79 -16.76 6.67
N LEU A 193 -13.96 -15.60 7.31
CA LEU A 193 -14.60 -14.44 6.67
C LEU A 193 -13.63 -13.78 5.68
N MET A 194 -14.10 -13.47 4.49
CA MET A 194 -13.36 -12.76 3.46
C MET A 194 -14.07 -11.47 3.10
N LEU A 195 -13.38 -10.33 3.23
CA LEU A 195 -13.81 -9.04 2.71
C LEU A 195 -13.08 -8.75 1.41
N ILE A 196 -13.81 -8.41 0.35
CA ILE A 196 -13.23 -8.01 -0.94
C ILE A 196 -13.76 -6.61 -1.27
N GLY A 197 -12.86 -5.66 -1.47
CA GLY A 197 -13.18 -4.31 -1.93
C GLY A 197 -13.08 -4.17 -3.46
N ASP A 198 -13.54 -3.04 -3.98
CA ASP A 198 -13.36 -2.66 -5.40
C ASP A 198 -11.93 -2.22 -5.73
N GLY A 199 -11.09 -2.01 -4.72
CA GLY A 199 -9.72 -1.60 -4.88
C GLY A 199 -9.24 -0.80 -3.68
N ILE A 200 -7.91 -0.79 -3.49
CA ILE A 200 -7.26 -0.17 -2.36
C ILE A 200 -7.66 1.31 -2.17
N ASP A 201 -7.85 2.07 -3.26
CA ASP A 201 -8.27 3.48 -3.20
C ASP A 201 -9.78 3.69 -3.42
N ALA A 202 -10.54 2.62 -3.64
CA ALA A 202 -11.98 2.69 -3.92
C ALA A 202 -12.82 2.35 -2.69
N THR A 203 -12.43 1.33 -1.92
CA THR A 203 -13.16 0.88 -0.72
C THR A 203 -12.37 1.21 0.53
N ILE A 204 -12.88 2.15 1.33
CA ILE A 204 -12.19 2.70 2.51
C ILE A 204 -13.08 2.49 3.75
N ILE A 205 -12.54 1.86 4.79
CA ILE A 205 -13.16 1.76 6.12
C ILE A 205 -12.40 2.70 7.06
N THR A 206 -13.09 3.69 7.63
CA THR A 206 -12.43 4.80 8.34
C THR A 206 -13.10 5.15 9.68
N ASN A 207 -12.29 5.61 10.64
CA ASN A 207 -12.73 6.15 11.92
C ASN A 207 -11.64 7.08 12.50
N ASN A 208 -11.82 7.61 13.70
CA ASN A 208 -10.88 8.53 14.35
C ASN A 208 -10.76 8.34 15.88
N LYS A 209 -11.13 7.17 16.42
CA LYS A 209 -10.94 6.84 17.84
C LYS A 209 -9.45 6.89 18.21
N ASN A 210 -9.13 7.37 19.41
CA ASN A 210 -7.77 7.63 19.83
C ASN A 210 -7.60 7.68 21.36
N VAL A 211 -6.37 7.47 21.84
CA VAL A 211 -6.06 7.47 23.28
C VAL A 211 -6.18 8.85 23.93
N TYR A 212 -5.91 9.93 23.19
CA TYR A 212 -6.04 11.29 23.72
C TYR A 212 -7.46 11.61 24.24
N GLU A 213 -8.48 10.94 23.69
CA GLU A 213 -9.88 11.05 24.12
C GLU A 213 -10.28 10.04 25.21
N GLY A 214 -9.29 9.41 25.86
CA GLY A 214 -9.50 8.48 26.98
C GLY A 214 -9.88 7.06 26.57
N ILE A 215 -9.82 6.73 25.28
CA ILE A 215 -10.10 5.37 24.76
C ILE A 215 -8.85 4.51 24.96
N SER A 216 -9.01 3.26 25.40
CA SER A 216 -7.87 2.33 25.51
C SER A 216 -7.26 2.06 24.13
N THR A 217 -5.94 1.85 24.03
CA THR A 217 -5.24 1.72 22.73
C THR A 217 -5.91 0.71 21.79
N TYR A 218 -6.27 -0.49 22.28
CA TYR A 218 -6.90 -1.52 21.43
C TYR A 218 -8.33 -1.16 21.00
N ASP A 219 -9.07 -0.43 21.82
CA ASP A 219 -10.43 0.04 21.49
C ASP A 219 -10.43 1.18 20.46
N THR A 220 -9.26 1.74 20.13
CA THR A 220 -9.13 2.75 19.07
C THR A 220 -9.21 2.18 17.66
N ALA A 221 -9.04 0.85 17.50
CA ALA A 221 -8.98 0.20 16.19
C ALA A 221 -10.24 0.45 15.36
N THR A 222 -10.10 1.04 14.16
CA THR A 222 -11.19 1.18 13.19
C THR A 222 -11.80 -0.18 12.85
N VAL A 223 -10.95 -1.19 12.61
CA VAL A 223 -11.35 -2.58 12.41
C VAL A 223 -10.56 -3.50 13.34
N GLN A 224 -11.27 -4.38 14.06
CA GLN A 224 -10.70 -5.45 14.87
C GLN A 224 -11.03 -6.82 14.27
N VAL A 225 -10.03 -7.68 14.14
CA VAL A 225 -10.16 -9.01 13.54
C VAL A 225 -9.74 -10.10 14.51
N TRP A 226 -10.71 -10.85 15.02
CA TRP A 226 -10.50 -11.94 15.98
C TRP A 226 -10.81 -13.33 15.38
N GLY A 227 -11.71 -13.41 14.40
CA GLY A 227 -12.06 -14.67 13.73
C GLY A 227 -10.91 -15.21 12.88
N SER A 228 -10.54 -16.48 13.06
CA SER A 228 -9.43 -17.13 12.33
C SER A 228 -9.70 -17.27 10.83
N GLY A 229 -8.65 -17.33 10.01
CA GLY A 229 -8.76 -17.51 8.56
C GLY A 229 -9.33 -16.28 7.83
N PHE A 230 -9.30 -15.11 8.47
CA PHE A 230 -9.80 -13.88 7.87
C PHE A 230 -8.98 -13.48 6.64
N VAL A 231 -9.65 -13.02 5.59
CA VAL A 231 -8.98 -12.49 4.40
C VAL A 231 -9.54 -11.12 4.04
N ALA A 232 -8.67 -10.15 3.77
CA ALA A 232 -9.06 -8.89 3.15
C ALA A 232 -8.31 -8.69 1.84
N ILE A 233 -9.03 -8.25 0.80
CA ILE A 233 -8.46 -7.97 -0.53
C ILE A 233 -8.93 -6.62 -1.01
N GLY A 234 -8.02 -5.72 -1.40
CA GLY A 234 -8.38 -4.49 -2.09
C GLY A 234 -9.18 -3.50 -1.23
N ILE A 235 -8.84 -3.36 0.06
CA ILE A 235 -9.53 -2.46 1.00
C ILE A 235 -8.51 -1.59 1.74
N THR A 236 -8.82 -0.31 1.94
CA THR A 236 -8.10 0.56 2.87
C THR A 236 -8.76 0.54 4.25
N PHE A 237 -7.95 0.32 5.28
CA PHE A 237 -8.30 0.53 6.69
C PHE A 237 -7.61 1.80 7.18
N GLU A 238 -8.38 2.73 7.74
CA GLU A 238 -7.87 4.05 8.08
C GLU A 238 -8.29 4.50 9.48
N ASN A 239 -7.37 5.16 10.19
CA ASN A 239 -7.67 5.98 11.35
C ASN A 239 -7.19 7.43 11.14
N THR A 240 -8.13 8.37 11.10
CA THR A 240 -7.89 9.78 10.77
C THR A 240 -7.66 10.68 11.99
N ALA A 241 -7.42 10.14 13.19
CA ALA A 241 -7.25 10.93 14.41
C ALA A 241 -6.10 11.96 14.31
N GLY A 242 -5.02 11.60 13.62
CA GLY A 242 -3.87 12.47 13.41
C GLY A 242 -2.81 12.37 14.51
N PRO A 243 -1.62 12.95 14.29
CA PRO A 243 -0.45 12.70 15.14
C PRO A 243 -0.53 13.38 16.52
N LYS A 244 -1.42 14.36 16.70
CA LYS A 244 -1.68 15.02 18.00
C LYS A 244 -2.51 14.16 18.95
N LYS A 245 -3.17 13.13 18.44
CA LYS A 245 -4.13 12.30 19.19
C LYS A 245 -3.51 11.03 19.79
N GLN A 246 -2.17 10.93 19.76
CA GLN A 246 -1.42 9.79 20.27
C GLN A 246 -1.83 8.48 19.54
N GLN A 247 -1.87 7.34 20.24
CA GLN A 247 -2.15 6.04 19.64
C GLN A 247 -3.56 5.99 19.03
N ALA A 248 -3.63 5.53 17.77
CA ALA A 248 -4.88 5.43 17.02
C ALA A 248 -4.76 4.34 15.93
N ILE A 249 -5.35 3.17 16.20
CA ILE A 249 -5.20 1.98 15.36
C ILE A 249 -6.15 2.03 14.16
N ALA A 250 -5.64 1.72 12.96
CA ALA A 250 -6.44 1.53 11.75
C ALA A 250 -6.94 0.08 11.62
N LEU A 251 -6.05 -0.89 11.82
CA LEU A 251 -6.40 -2.31 11.88
C LEU A 251 -5.71 -2.98 13.07
N LEU A 252 -6.49 -3.70 13.87
CA LEU A 252 -6.00 -4.70 14.81
C LEU A 252 -6.34 -6.10 14.31
N SER A 253 -5.32 -6.94 14.15
CA SER A 253 -5.50 -8.36 13.85
C SER A 253 -4.98 -9.22 14.99
N ALA A 254 -5.90 -10.00 15.55
CA ALA A 254 -5.68 -11.13 16.45
C ALA A 254 -6.21 -12.43 15.77
N SER A 255 -6.16 -12.48 14.44
CA SER A 255 -6.70 -13.58 13.65
C SER A 255 -5.60 -14.52 13.22
N ASN A 256 -5.68 -15.77 13.67
CA ASN A 256 -4.79 -16.82 13.20
C ASN A 256 -5.07 -17.17 11.75
N LEU A 257 -4.02 -17.33 10.95
CA LEU A 257 -4.09 -17.63 9.50
C LEU A 257 -4.78 -16.52 8.71
N SER A 258 -4.59 -15.25 9.13
CA SER A 258 -5.16 -14.11 8.39
C SER A 258 -4.29 -13.68 7.21
N VAL A 259 -4.94 -13.25 6.13
CA VAL A 259 -4.28 -12.74 4.91
C VAL A 259 -4.82 -11.37 4.52
N PHE A 260 -3.92 -10.46 4.19
CA PHE A 260 -4.25 -9.14 3.64
C PHE A 260 -3.51 -8.98 2.32
N TYR A 261 -4.24 -8.71 1.23
CA TYR A 261 -3.67 -8.61 -0.11
C TYR A 261 -4.14 -7.35 -0.82
N LYS A 262 -3.19 -6.51 -1.24
CA LYS A 262 -3.50 -5.20 -1.84
C LYS A 262 -4.39 -4.35 -0.94
N CYS A 263 -4.12 -4.37 0.36
CA CYS A 263 -4.78 -3.53 1.35
C CYS A 263 -3.92 -2.31 1.68
N SER A 264 -4.55 -1.22 2.13
CA SER A 264 -3.83 -0.10 2.74
C SER A 264 -4.15 0.02 4.23
N PHE A 265 -3.17 0.43 5.01
CA PHE A 265 -3.30 0.73 6.43
C PHE A 265 -2.81 2.15 6.66
N LYS A 266 -3.73 3.08 6.93
CA LYS A 266 -3.46 4.51 6.98
C LYS A 266 -3.67 5.06 8.40
N GLY A 267 -2.62 5.62 8.98
CA GLY A 267 -2.66 6.24 10.31
C GLY A 267 -1.43 7.08 10.60
N TYR A 268 -1.16 7.30 11.89
CA TYR A 268 0.06 7.94 12.40
C TYR A 268 0.72 7.02 13.43
N GLN A 269 0.49 7.25 14.72
CA GLN A 269 1.01 6.40 15.78
C GLN A 269 0.13 5.14 15.94
N ASP A 270 0.77 3.97 16.06
CA ASP A 270 0.12 2.67 16.29
C ASP A 270 -0.85 2.24 15.16
N THR A 271 -0.51 2.49 13.89
CA THR A 271 -1.43 2.27 12.75
C THR A 271 -1.89 0.81 12.57
N LEU A 272 -0.95 -0.14 12.57
CA LEU A 272 -1.20 -1.56 12.31
C LEU A 272 -0.81 -2.40 13.53
N CYS A 273 -1.81 -2.92 14.23
CA CYS A 273 -1.63 -3.79 15.39
C CYS A 273 -1.67 -5.27 14.96
N LEU A 274 -0.48 -5.85 14.81
CA LEU A 274 -0.23 -7.28 14.60
C LEU A 274 -0.24 -7.99 15.96
N LEU A 275 -1.43 -8.04 16.60
CA LEU A 275 -1.54 -8.38 18.02
C LEU A 275 -0.99 -9.77 18.34
N GLU A 276 -1.48 -10.81 17.65
CA GLU A 276 -1.10 -12.20 17.92
C GLU A 276 -1.35 -13.15 16.74
N HIS A 277 -0.89 -14.40 16.88
CA HIS A 277 -1.04 -15.49 15.91
C HIS A 277 -0.34 -15.28 14.56
N ARG A 278 -0.61 -16.16 13.58
CA ARG A 278 0.04 -16.14 12.26
C ARG A 278 -0.71 -15.26 11.28
N GLN A 279 0.01 -14.34 10.64
CA GLN A 279 -0.58 -13.34 9.74
C GLN A 279 0.31 -13.12 8.50
N PHE A 280 -0.30 -12.91 7.33
CA PHE A 280 0.41 -12.67 6.09
C PHE A 280 -0.13 -11.43 5.36
N TYR A 281 0.77 -10.51 5.02
CA TYR A 281 0.44 -9.28 4.29
C TYR A 281 1.21 -9.26 2.98
N ARG A 282 0.52 -9.03 1.88
CA ARG A 282 1.10 -9.08 0.53
C ARG A 282 0.72 -7.86 -0.28
N GLU A 283 1.71 -7.18 -0.85
CA GLU A 283 1.48 -6.02 -1.75
C GLU A 283 0.60 -4.96 -1.08
N CYS A 284 0.80 -4.76 0.23
CA CYS A 284 0.05 -3.78 1.01
C CYS A 284 0.81 -2.47 1.14
N ASP A 285 0.08 -1.38 1.33
CA ASP A 285 0.63 -0.08 1.64
C ASP A 285 0.38 0.26 3.12
N ILE A 286 1.44 0.62 3.86
CA ILE A 286 1.34 0.88 5.29
C ILE A 286 1.93 2.25 5.59
N TYR A 287 1.15 3.13 6.22
CA TYR A 287 1.53 4.51 6.51
C TYR A 287 1.54 4.76 8.02
N GLY A 288 2.58 5.42 8.53
CA GLY A 288 2.58 5.85 9.93
C GLY A 288 3.83 6.59 10.38
N THR A 289 3.92 6.83 11.69
CA THR A 289 5.02 7.60 12.32
C THR A 289 5.72 6.81 13.41
N ILE A 290 5.09 6.68 14.58
CA ILE A 290 5.64 6.06 15.78
C ILE A 290 4.99 4.69 15.95
N ASP A 291 5.83 3.66 16.10
CA ASP A 291 5.44 2.28 16.38
C ASP A 291 4.30 1.76 15.47
N PHE A 292 4.30 2.20 14.22
CA PHE A 292 3.10 2.06 13.39
C PHE A 292 2.86 0.64 12.85
N ILE A 293 3.80 -0.28 13.09
CA ILE A 293 3.64 -1.73 13.00
C ILE A 293 4.04 -2.35 14.35
N PHE A 294 3.09 -2.78 15.16
CA PHE A 294 3.37 -3.23 16.53
C PHE A 294 2.53 -4.43 16.96
N GLY A 295 2.90 -5.08 18.07
CA GLY A 295 2.23 -6.28 18.59
C GLY A 295 3.18 -7.48 18.72
N ASP A 296 2.63 -8.69 18.90
CA ASP A 296 3.39 -9.92 19.11
C ASP A 296 2.91 -11.08 18.21
N ALA A 297 2.41 -10.80 17.01
CA ALA A 297 2.11 -11.82 16.01
C ALA A 297 3.39 -12.50 15.44
N SER A 298 3.22 -13.68 14.85
CA SER A 298 4.11 -14.20 13.81
C SER A 298 3.62 -13.66 12.47
N ALA A 299 4.24 -12.59 11.97
CA ALA A 299 3.76 -11.90 10.78
C ALA A 299 4.83 -11.75 9.71
N ILE A 300 4.45 -11.97 8.45
CA ILE A 300 5.29 -11.64 7.29
C ILE A 300 4.60 -10.57 6.44
N LEU A 301 5.33 -9.49 6.17
CA LEU A 301 4.93 -8.39 5.30
C LEU A 301 5.78 -8.48 4.02
N GLN A 302 5.21 -9.09 2.98
CA GLN A 302 5.90 -9.44 1.75
C GLN A 302 5.54 -8.50 0.60
N LYS A 303 6.55 -7.91 -0.06
CA LYS A 303 6.36 -6.95 -1.17
C LYS A 303 5.44 -5.79 -0.82
N CYS A 304 5.48 -5.32 0.43
CA CYS A 304 4.71 -4.18 0.88
C CYS A 304 5.46 -2.87 0.61
N ASN A 305 4.73 -1.76 0.50
CA ASN A 305 5.30 -0.42 0.59
C ASN A 305 5.04 0.13 2.00
N ILE A 306 6.10 0.52 2.68
CA ILE A 306 6.09 1.07 4.03
C ILE A 306 6.43 2.56 3.89
N TYR A 307 5.41 3.40 4.05
CA TYR A 307 5.48 4.85 3.90
C TYR A 307 5.61 5.51 5.27
N VAL A 308 6.80 6.05 5.54
CA VAL A 308 7.05 6.77 6.79
C VAL A 308 6.58 8.21 6.65
N ARG A 309 5.63 8.63 7.48
CA ARG A 309 5.06 9.98 7.46
C ARG A 309 5.90 10.95 8.30
N LYS A 310 5.67 12.25 8.08
CA LYS A 310 6.21 13.31 8.93
C LYS A 310 5.51 13.28 10.30
N PRO A 311 6.25 13.13 11.43
CA PRO A 311 5.69 13.19 12.76
C PRO A 311 5.55 14.64 13.24
N LEU A 312 5.14 14.84 14.50
CA LEU A 312 5.19 16.18 15.10
C LEU A 312 6.64 16.63 15.29
N HIS A 313 6.83 17.95 15.42
CA HIS A 313 8.13 18.52 15.72
C HIS A 313 8.73 17.91 17.01
N GLY A 314 10.00 17.53 16.95
CA GLY A 314 10.73 16.91 18.06
C GLY A 314 10.47 15.42 18.26
N GLN A 315 9.54 14.81 17.52
CA GLN A 315 9.32 13.36 17.54
C GLN A 315 10.27 12.64 16.57
N GLN A 316 10.43 11.35 16.81
CA GLN A 316 11.19 10.42 15.98
C GLN A 316 10.23 9.34 15.47
N ASN A 317 10.51 8.81 14.28
CA ASN A 317 9.72 7.71 13.72
C ASN A 317 10.32 6.35 14.08
N THR A 318 9.47 5.38 14.34
CA THR A 318 9.83 3.98 14.58
C THR A 318 8.89 3.11 13.78
N ILE A 319 9.43 2.32 12.85
CA ILE A 319 8.58 1.51 11.95
C ILE A 319 7.95 0.37 12.73
N THR A 320 8.77 -0.42 13.44
CA THR A 320 8.25 -1.56 14.21
C THR A 320 8.43 -1.42 15.71
N ALA A 321 7.44 -1.88 16.48
CA ALA A 321 7.55 -2.08 17.92
C ALA A 321 7.07 -3.49 18.29
N GLN A 322 7.94 -4.48 18.14
CA GLN A 322 7.57 -5.88 18.35
C GLN A 322 7.64 -6.24 19.84
N GLY A 323 6.59 -6.92 20.33
CA GLY A 323 6.26 -7.12 21.73
C GLY A 323 6.49 -8.53 22.28
N ARG A 324 7.42 -9.32 21.74
CA ARG A 324 7.69 -10.67 22.23
C ARG A 324 8.22 -10.67 23.67
N THR A 325 7.50 -11.36 24.55
CA THR A 325 7.83 -11.46 25.98
C THR A 325 8.49 -12.78 26.39
N ASN A 326 8.40 -13.82 25.55
CA ASN A 326 8.91 -15.16 25.85
C ASN A 326 9.86 -15.64 24.73
N SER A 327 11.06 -16.08 25.10
CA SER A 327 12.08 -16.61 24.17
C SER A 327 11.63 -17.85 23.41
N SER A 328 10.81 -18.70 24.03
CA SER A 328 10.28 -19.94 23.42
C SER A 328 9.16 -19.69 22.42
N SER A 329 8.60 -18.47 22.39
CA SER A 329 7.57 -18.11 21.41
C SER A 329 8.19 -17.91 20.02
N ASN A 330 7.54 -18.46 19.00
CA ASN A 330 7.94 -18.26 17.60
C ASN A 330 7.33 -16.98 16.96
N THR A 331 6.95 -15.99 17.77
CA THR A 331 6.43 -14.70 17.30
C THR A 331 7.54 -13.77 16.83
N GLY A 332 7.19 -12.77 16.02
CA GLY A 332 8.15 -11.88 15.38
C GLY A 332 7.63 -11.32 14.07
N PHE A 333 8.23 -10.23 13.61
CA PHE A 333 7.89 -9.61 12.34
C PHE A 333 9.00 -9.86 11.32
N VAL A 334 8.63 -10.34 10.14
CA VAL A 334 9.54 -10.44 9.00
C VAL A 334 9.05 -9.51 7.90
N ILE A 335 9.86 -8.54 7.54
CA ILE A 335 9.62 -7.63 6.43
C ILE A 335 10.42 -8.16 5.24
N HIS A 336 9.75 -8.68 4.21
CA HIS A 336 10.38 -9.46 3.15
C HIS A 336 10.15 -8.83 1.77
N ASN A 337 11.22 -8.46 1.07
CA ASN A 337 11.19 -7.92 -0.29
C ASN A 337 10.27 -6.69 -0.41
N SER A 338 10.24 -5.88 0.65
CA SER A 338 9.39 -4.70 0.81
C SER A 338 10.21 -3.42 0.69
N ARG A 339 9.55 -2.29 0.49
CA ARG A 339 10.19 -0.97 0.35
C ARG A 339 9.86 -0.10 1.56
N VAL A 340 10.86 0.60 2.09
CA VAL A 340 10.70 1.62 3.14
C VAL A 340 11.08 2.96 2.55
N ILE A 341 10.10 3.83 2.41
CA ILE A 341 10.22 5.11 1.70
C ILE A 341 9.54 6.23 2.51
N PRO A 342 10.04 7.49 2.41
CA PRO A 342 9.40 8.60 3.09
C PRO A 342 8.16 9.03 2.29
N THR A 343 7.13 9.53 2.97
CA THR A 343 6.12 10.33 2.25
C THR A 343 6.75 11.62 1.72
N PRO A 344 6.16 12.27 0.70
CA PRO A 344 6.68 13.55 0.19
C PRO A 344 6.93 14.58 1.29
N GLU A 345 6.04 14.68 2.29
CA GLU A 345 6.18 15.63 3.39
C GLU A 345 7.37 15.32 4.31
N LEU A 346 7.66 14.03 4.53
CA LEU A 346 8.85 13.63 5.29
C LEU A 346 10.12 13.85 4.46
N HIS A 347 10.09 13.56 3.16
CA HIS A 347 11.23 13.78 2.26
C HIS A 347 11.70 15.24 2.29
N LEU A 348 10.75 16.19 2.29
CA LEU A 348 11.02 17.62 2.38
C LEU A 348 11.72 18.06 3.67
N THR A 349 11.73 17.22 4.73
CA THR A 349 12.47 17.52 5.97
C THR A 349 13.99 17.33 5.85
N LYS A 350 14.47 16.83 4.69
CA LYS A 350 15.90 16.63 4.36
C LYS A 350 16.68 15.90 5.45
N GLY A 351 16.06 14.90 6.08
CA GLY A 351 16.70 14.05 7.10
C GLY A 351 16.75 14.64 8.51
N SER A 352 16.08 15.77 8.77
CA SER A 352 16.00 16.33 10.13
C SER A 352 15.15 15.49 11.10
N VAL A 353 14.27 14.63 10.56
CA VAL A 353 13.49 13.67 11.35
C VAL A 353 14.23 12.34 11.43
N MET A 354 14.64 11.97 12.64
CA MET A 354 15.25 10.66 12.88
C MET A 354 14.20 9.55 12.70
N THR A 355 14.51 8.58 11.85
CA THR A 355 13.66 7.40 11.64
C THR A 355 14.45 6.12 11.83
N PHE A 356 13.84 5.15 12.52
CA PHE A 356 14.45 3.87 12.85
C PHE A 356 13.59 2.70 12.35
N LEU A 357 14.25 1.59 12.02
CA LEU A 357 13.63 0.32 11.63
C LEU A 357 12.71 -0.23 12.73
N GLY A 358 13.01 0.05 13.99
CA GLY A 358 12.16 -0.28 15.11
C GLY A 358 12.78 -0.04 16.48
N ARG A 359 12.03 -0.40 17.52
CA ARG A 359 12.45 -0.40 18.93
C ARG A 359 11.82 -1.56 19.73
N PRO A 360 12.50 -2.09 20.76
CA PRO A 360 12.04 -3.28 21.46
C PRO A 360 10.97 -2.96 22.51
N TRP A 361 9.70 -3.09 22.14
CA TRP A 361 8.60 -2.89 23.10
C TRP A 361 8.66 -3.87 24.28
N LYS A 362 9.16 -5.10 24.05
CA LYS A 362 9.37 -6.13 25.08
C LYS A 362 10.74 -6.79 24.96
N TYR A 363 11.16 -7.51 26.00
CA TYR A 363 12.54 -8.00 26.19
C TYR A 363 13.06 -8.94 25.10
N TYR A 364 12.21 -9.74 24.47
CA TYR A 364 12.63 -10.70 23.44
C TYR A 364 12.23 -10.24 22.03
N SER A 365 12.03 -8.93 21.84
CA SER A 365 11.56 -8.32 20.59
C SER A 365 12.28 -8.91 19.37
N ARG A 366 11.52 -9.31 18.35
CA ARG A 366 12.09 -9.96 17.15
C ARG A 366 11.57 -9.38 15.86
N VAL A 367 12.47 -8.77 15.08
CA VAL A 367 12.16 -8.12 13.80
C VAL A 367 13.29 -8.42 12.81
N VAL A 368 12.93 -8.86 11.61
CA VAL A 368 13.90 -9.20 10.57
C VAL A 368 13.52 -8.52 9.26
N TYR A 369 14.44 -7.78 8.66
CA TYR A 369 14.29 -7.18 7.33
C TYR A 369 15.12 -7.95 6.30
N VAL A 370 14.47 -8.50 5.29
CA VAL A 370 15.05 -9.42 4.31
C VAL A 370 14.80 -8.90 2.90
N LYS A 371 15.88 -8.64 2.14
CA LYS A 371 15.83 -8.19 0.74
C LYS A 371 15.00 -6.91 0.55
N CYS A 372 14.94 -6.05 1.56
CA CYS A 372 14.19 -4.81 1.52
C CYS A 372 14.97 -3.69 0.83
N TYR A 373 14.25 -2.72 0.28
CA TYR A 373 14.83 -1.44 -0.16
C TYR A 373 14.60 -0.38 0.91
N PHE A 374 15.66 0.26 1.39
CA PHE A 374 15.60 1.41 2.28
C PHE A 374 16.07 2.66 1.55
N ASP A 375 15.21 3.66 1.49
CA ASP A 375 15.59 4.99 1.00
C ASP A 375 16.52 5.72 2.01
N THR A 376 16.73 7.02 1.88
CA THR A 376 17.70 7.80 2.69
C THR A 376 17.27 8.07 4.14
N LEU A 377 16.06 7.72 4.54
CA LEU A 377 15.47 8.18 5.81
C LEU A 377 15.91 7.39 7.05
N ILE A 378 16.47 6.18 6.87
CA ILE A 378 16.85 5.32 8.00
C ILE A 378 18.13 5.85 8.64
N ASN A 379 18.06 6.16 9.92
CA ASN A 379 19.20 6.59 10.72
C ASN A 379 20.31 5.51 10.67
N HIS A 380 21.58 5.93 10.67
CA HIS A 380 22.72 5.01 10.60
C HIS A 380 22.71 3.94 11.70
N ALA A 381 22.27 4.29 12.93
CA ALA A 381 22.12 3.35 14.03
C ALA A 381 21.10 2.24 13.73
N GLY A 382 20.14 2.50 12.84
CA GLY A 382 19.10 1.57 12.37
C GLY A 382 17.99 1.34 13.38
N TRP A 383 18.33 1.11 14.65
CA TRP A 383 17.40 0.70 15.71
C TRP A 383 17.47 1.66 16.89
N LEU A 384 16.33 1.92 17.53
CA LEU A 384 16.20 2.87 18.64
C LEU A 384 16.03 2.11 19.97
N PRO A 385 16.77 2.48 21.04
CA PRO A 385 16.48 2.01 22.40
C PRO A 385 15.03 2.27 22.80
N TYR A 386 14.42 1.33 23.53
CA TYR A 386 13.13 1.59 24.16
C TYR A 386 13.38 2.17 25.58
N PRO A 387 12.81 3.33 25.94
CA PRO A 387 13.05 3.95 27.24
C PRO A 387 12.73 3.00 28.40
N GLY A 388 13.69 2.82 29.32
CA GLY A 388 13.53 1.95 30.49
C GLY A 388 13.59 0.44 30.19
N ASN A 389 13.94 0.02 28.98
CA ASN A 389 14.10 -1.38 28.61
C ASN A 389 15.52 -1.66 28.06
N TYR A 390 16.19 -2.65 28.66
CA TYR A 390 17.53 -3.11 28.28
C TYR A 390 17.45 -4.48 27.58
N ALA A 391 16.65 -4.56 26.53
CA ALA A 391 16.45 -5.80 25.76
C ALA A 391 17.64 -6.19 24.87
N PHE A 392 18.76 -5.45 24.91
CA PHE A 392 19.83 -5.51 23.91
C PHE A 392 20.51 -6.87 23.78
N ASP A 393 20.50 -7.69 24.83
CA ASP A 393 21.10 -9.04 24.82
C ASP A 393 20.10 -10.15 24.46
N LYS A 394 18.80 -9.85 24.47
CA LYS A 394 17.71 -10.85 24.37
C LYS A 394 16.84 -10.67 23.13
N LEU A 395 16.80 -9.47 22.57
CA LEU A 395 16.14 -9.19 21.31
C LEU A 395 16.82 -9.94 20.16
N TYR A 396 16.12 -10.07 19.04
CA TYR A 396 16.69 -10.58 17.80
C TYR A 396 16.30 -9.65 16.66
N TYR A 397 17.18 -8.69 16.35
CA TYR A 397 17.02 -7.75 15.24
C TYR A 397 17.99 -8.09 14.15
N ALA A 398 17.50 -8.31 12.93
CA ALA A 398 18.34 -8.79 11.85
C ALA A 398 18.05 -8.14 10.50
N GLU A 399 19.11 -7.98 9.72
CA GLU A 399 19.07 -7.46 8.35
C GLU A 399 19.77 -8.44 7.39
N TYR A 400 19.15 -8.74 6.24
CA TYR A 400 19.72 -9.63 5.22
C TYR A 400 19.52 -9.07 3.81
N MET A 401 20.61 -8.86 3.07
CA MET A 401 20.60 -8.43 1.66
C MET A 401 19.69 -7.22 1.35
N ASN A 402 19.55 -6.30 2.30
CA ASN A 402 18.83 -5.05 2.08
C ASN A 402 19.64 -4.14 1.13
N LYS A 403 18.94 -3.29 0.37
CA LYS A 403 19.53 -2.38 -0.63
C LYS A 403 19.02 -0.95 -0.42
N GLY A 404 19.66 -0.01 -1.11
CA GLY A 404 19.33 1.41 -1.02
C GLY A 404 20.19 2.15 -0.01
N LYS A 405 20.08 3.48 0.01
CA LYS A 405 20.99 4.35 0.77
C LYS A 405 20.91 4.15 2.28
N GLY A 406 19.75 3.77 2.82
CA GLY A 406 19.56 3.47 4.24
C GLY A 406 20.00 2.07 4.68
N ALA A 407 20.44 1.22 3.74
CA ALA A 407 20.75 -0.19 4.03
C ALA A 407 22.19 -0.46 4.49
N ASN A 408 23.06 0.56 4.54
CA ASN A 408 24.41 0.38 5.06
C ASN A 408 24.38 0.01 6.56
N THR A 409 24.92 -1.16 6.90
CA THR A 409 24.94 -1.69 8.27
C THR A 409 26.19 -1.31 9.07
N SER A 410 27.20 -0.66 8.47
CA SER A 410 28.49 -0.38 9.13
C SER A 410 28.39 0.55 10.35
N GLY A 411 27.32 1.34 10.45
CA GLY A 411 27.05 2.28 11.54
C GLY A 411 25.93 1.86 12.49
N ARG A 412 25.48 0.60 12.40
CA ARG A 412 24.37 0.08 13.22
C ARG A 412 24.77 -0.03 14.68
N VAL A 413 23.76 -0.11 15.55
CA VAL A 413 23.95 -0.38 16.97
C VAL A 413 24.80 -1.63 17.23
N THR A 414 25.56 -1.62 18.32
CA THR A 414 26.45 -2.73 18.73
C THR A 414 25.79 -3.68 19.72
N TRP A 415 24.46 -3.78 19.69
CA TRP A 415 23.71 -4.65 20.61
C TRP A 415 23.98 -6.12 20.31
N HIS A 416 24.10 -6.95 21.35
CA HIS A 416 24.37 -8.38 21.17
C HIS A 416 23.27 -9.10 20.37
N GLY A 417 22.01 -8.68 20.55
CA GLY A 417 20.86 -9.18 19.79
C GLY A 417 20.68 -8.59 18.39
N TYR A 418 21.56 -7.70 17.94
CA TYR A 418 21.57 -7.20 16.56
C TYR A 418 22.47 -8.08 15.68
N HIS A 419 21.97 -8.44 14.50
CA HIS A 419 22.64 -9.35 13.58
C HIS A 419 22.58 -8.84 12.13
N VAL A 420 23.72 -8.91 11.44
CA VAL A 420 23.75 -8.88 9.97
C VAL A 420 23.84 -10.33 9.51
N LEU A 421 22.76 -10.85 8.93
CA LEU A 421 22.77 -12.23 8.43
C LEU A 421 23.63 -12.29 7.16
N THR A 422 24.44 -13.33 7.03
CA THR A 422 25.41 -13.44 5.92
C THR A 422 25.11 -14.58 4.97
N THR A 423 24.26 -15.53 5.38
CA THR A 423 23.94 -16.70 4.58
C THR A 423 22.44 -16.83 4.27
N GLY A 424 22.13 -17.41 3.11
CA GLY A 424 20.75 -17.73 2.75
C GLY A 424 20.10 -18.71 3.72
N LYS A 425 20.87 -19.61 4.34
CA LYS A 425 20.36 -20.60 5.32
C LYS A 425 19.85 -19.94 6.60
N GLU A 426 20.54 -18.91 7.10
CA GLU A 426 20.08 -18.12 8.24
C GLU A 426 18.79 -17.37 7.91
N ALA A 427 18.79 -16.68 6.75
CA ALA A 427 17.63 -15.92 6.32
C ALA A 427 16.41 -16.83 6.10
N GLU A 428 16.58 -18.00 5.50
CA GLU A 428 15.52 -18.95 5.14
C GLU A 428 14.67 -19.41 6.33
N GLN A 429 15.16 -19.32 7.57
CA GLN A 429 14.35 -19.59 8.77
C GLN A 429 13.17 -18.62 8.91
N PHE A 430 13.29 -17.42 8.33
CA PHE A 430 12.29 -16.35 8.33
C PHE A 430 11.42 -16.36 7.07
N SER A 431 11.50 -17.41 6.23
CA SER A 431 10.69 -17.53 5.02
C SER A 431 9.23 -17.84 5.33
N VAL A 432 8.33 -17.66 4.35
CA VAL A 432 6.91 -18.00 4.51
C VAL A 432 6.72 -19.48 4.86
N ARG A 433 7.54 -20.36 4.27
CA ARG A 433 7.54 -21.78 4.57
C ARG A 433 7.91 -22.09 6.01
N ASN A 434 9.03 -21.57 6.50
CA ASN A 434 9.58 -21.98 7.79
C ASN A 434 9.00 -21.21 8.96
N PHE A 435 8.77 -19.90 8.79
CA PHE A 435 8.33 -19.03 9.88
C PHE A 435 6.82 -19.10 10.12
N LEU A 436 6.02 -19.16 9.05
CA LEU A 436 4.56 -19.19 9.14
C LEU A 436 3.93 -20.56 8.85
N HIS A 437 4.72 -21.54 8.41
CA HIS A 437 4.18 -22.75 7.78
C HIS A 437 3.17 -22.41 6.67
N GLY A 438 3.45 -21.35 5.91
CA GLY A 438 2.51 -20.67 5.00
C GLY A 438 1.97 -21.56 3.89
N GLU A 439 2.75 -22.55 3.44
CA GLU A 439 2.34 -23.51 2.40
C GLU A 439 1.11 -24.34 2.80
N LEU A 440 0.86 -24.49 4.11
CA LEU A 440 -0.29 -25.25 4.60
C LEU A 440 -1.61 -24.48 4.52
N TRP A 441 -1.59 -23.15 4.41
CA TRP A 441 -2.80 -22.35 4.61
C TRP A 441 -2.98 -21.18 3.63
N ILE A 442 -1.92 -20.51 3.20
CA ILE A 442 -1.99 -19.39 2.26
C ILE A 442 -2.55 -19.82 0.89
N PRO A 443 -2.19 -20.99 0.30
CA PRO A 443 -2.75 -21.41 -1.00
C PRO A 443 -4.28 -21.46 -1.03
N HIS A 444 -4.92 -21.81 0.09
CA HIS A 444 -6.39 -21.86 0.20
C HIS A 444 -7.04 -20.48 0.03
N THR A 445 -6.30 -19.38 0.18
CA THR A 445 -6.79 -18.01 -0.02
C THR A 445 -6.65 -17.54 -1.47
N ARG A 446 -5.88 -18.26 -2.30
CA ARG A 446 -5.49 -17.88 -3.68
C ARG A 446 -4.66 -16.59 -3.78
N VAL A 447 -4.19 -16.05 -2.65
CA VAL A 447 -3.26 -14.91 -2.63
C VAL A 447 -1.86 -15.39 -3.04
N PRO A 448 -1.17 -14.66 -3.95
CA PRO A 448 0.19 -15.02 -4.34
C PRO A 448 1.17 -14.81 -3.18
N TYR A 449 2.13 -15.70 -3.05
CA TYR A 449 3.21 -15.58 -2.08
C TYR A 449 4.51 -16.17 -2.64
N VAL A 450 5.65 -15.73 -2.11
CA VAL A 450 6.94 -16.38 -2.33
C VAL A 450 7.26 -17.16 -1.07
N SER A 451 7.42 -18.48 -1.22
CA SER A 451 7.56 -19.41 -0.08
C SER A 451 8.92 -19.29 0.63
N HIS A 452 9.98 -19.14 -0.16
CA HIS A 452 11.39 -19.10 0.24
C HIS A 452 11.96 -17.68 0.15
N ILE A 453 13.16 -17.45 0.68
CA ILE A 453 13.82 -16.12 0.67
C ILE A 453 14.66 -15.87 -0.58
#